data_AF-A0A4Y9JN24-F1
#
_entry.id   AF-A0A4Y9JN24-F1
#
_cell.length_a   1.000
_cell.length_b   1.000
_cell.length_c   1.000
_cell.angle_alpha   90.00
_cell.angle_beta   90.00
_cell.angle_gamma   90.00
#
_symmetry.space_group_name_H-M   'P 1'
#
loop_
_entity.id
_entity.type
_entity.pdbx_description
1 polymer ?
#
loop_
_entity_poly.entity_id
_entity_poly.type
_entity_poly.pdbx_seq_one_letter_code
_entity_poly.pdbx_strand_id
1 'polypeptide(L)' 'MTGLAKAVQDTNTPELRGFREVQRLAYACAEAVAGQLRSGVTEREAARMQRVWLRERGVRDWFHLPFAWFGDRTAFAGFK' A
#
# COMPACT_ATOMS: atom_id res chain seq x y z
N MET A 1 -30.35 -16.50 8.11
CA MET A 1 -29.24 -17.21 7.45
C MET A 1 -29.05 -16.81 5.98
N THR A 2 -30.09 -16.35 5.27
CA THR A 2 -30.06 -16.04 3.83
C THR A 2 -29.26 -14.77 3.46
N GLY A 3 -29.15 -13.79 4.36
CA GLY A 3 -28.41 -12.54 4.10
C GLY A 3 -26.88 -12.67 4.10
N LEU A 4 -26.33 -13.60 4.88
CA LEU A 4 -24.88 -13.81 4.97
C LEU A 4 -24.34 -14.45 3.67
N ALA A 5 -25.10 -15.39 3.09
CA ALA A 5 -24.74 -16.03 1.82
C ALA A 5 -24.68 -15.05 0.66
N LYS A 6 -25.58 -14.06 0.62
CA LYS A 6 -25.57 -12.99 -0.40
C LYS A 6 -24.34 -12.09 -0.26
N ALA A 7 -24.02 -11.61 0.94
CA ALA A 7 -22.83 -10.78 1.17
C ALA A 7 -21.51 -11.54 0.87
N VAL A 8 -21.46 -12.84 1.14
CA VAL A 8 -20.30 -13.69 0.80
C VAL A 8 -20.20 -13.91 -0.72
N GLN A 9 -21.33 -14.10 -1.42
CA GLN A 9 -21.34 -14.14 -2.88
C GLN A 9 -20.90 -12.80 -3.49
N ASP A 10 -21.32 -11.69 -2.88
CA ASP A 10 -20.96 -10.34 -3.31
C ASP A 10 -19.45 -10.10 -3.14
N THR A 11 -18.78 -10.59 -2.09
CA THR A 11 -17.31 -10.46 -1.93
C THR A 11 -16.46 -11.15 -3.00
N ASN A 12 -17.07 -11.98 -3.85
CA ASN A 12 -16.38 -12.77 -4.87
C ASN A 12 -16.57 -12.21 -6.28
N THR A 13 -17.11 -10.99 -6.44
CA THR A 13 -17.16 -10.37 -7.77
C THR A 13 -15.73 -10.13 -8.31
N PRO A 14 -15.53 -10.16 -9.64
CA PRO A 14 -14.23 -9.86 -10.24
C PRO A 14 -13.62 -8.53 -9.77
N GLU A 15 -14.46 -7.52 -9.55
CA GLU A 15 -14.04 -6.19 -9.09
C GLU A 15 -13.45 -6.26 -7.68
N LEU A 16 -14.15 -6.90 -6.74
CA LEU A 16 -13.65 -7.05 -5.36
C LEU A 16 -12.42 -7.94 -5.28
N ARG A 17 -12.25 -8.92 -6.17
CA ARG A 17 -10.99 -9.67 -6.29
C ARG A 17 -9.84 -8.75 -6.71
N GLY A 18 -10.03 -7.91 -7.73
CA GLY A 18 -9.02 -6.94 -8.17
C GLY A 18 -8.61 -5.97 -7.04
N PHE A 19 -9.58 -5.43 -6.30
CA PHE A 19 -9.28 -4.58 -5.14
C PHE A 19 -8.49 -5.33 -4.07
N ARG A 20 -8.88 -6.56 -3.75
CA ARG A 20 -8.19 -7.39 -2.75
C ARG A 20 -6.76 -7.73 -3.15
N GLU A 21 -6.53 -8.01 -4.43
CA GLU A 21 -5.21 -8.29 -4.99
C GLU A 21 -4.29 -7.06 -4.88
N VAL A 22 -4.76 -5.90 -5.29
CA VAL A 22 -3.98 -4.65 -5.20
C VAL A 22 -3.73 -4.25 -3.74
N GLN A 23 -4.71 -4.43 -2.86
CA GLN A 23 -4.53 -4.17 -1.42
C GLN A 23 -3.44 -5.07 -0.83
N ARG A 24 -3.47 -6.37 -1.12
CA ARG A 24 -2.42 -7.32 -0.68
C ARG A 24 -1.04 -6.93 -1.21
N LEU A 25 -0.96 -6.51 -2.47
CA LEU A 25 0.28 -6.04 -3.08
C LEU A 25 0.82 -4.79 -2.37
N ALA A 26 -0.05 -3.85 -2.00
CA ALA A 26 0.32 -2.65 -1.27
C ALA A 26 0.88 -2.97 0.14
N TYR A 27 0.23 -3.86 0.88
CA TYR A 27 0.75 -4.32 2.18
C TYR A 27 2.09 -5.04 2.05
N ALA A 28 2.22 -5.96 1.09
CA ALA A 28 3.47 -6.65 0.83
C ALA A 28 4.61 -5.68 0.47
N CYS A 29 4.31 -4.60 -0.26
CA CYS A 29 5.27 -3.55 -0.53
C CYS A 29 5.71 -2.83 0.76
N ALA A 30 4.76 -2.48 1.62
CA ALA A 30 5.06 -1.80 2.88
C ALA A 30 5.95 -2.67 3.78
N GLU A 31 5.63 -3.95 3.93
CA GLU A 31 6.43 -4.92 4.70
C GLU A 31 7.84 -5.13 4.12
N ALA A 32 7.94 -5.29 2.80
CA ALA A 32 9.21 -5.50 2.13
C ALA A 32 10.15 -4.29 2.23
N VAL A 33 9.60 -3.07 2.18
CA VAL A 33 10.38 -1.84 2.36
C VAL A 33 10.71 -1.62 3.84
N ALA A 34 9.79 -1.91 4.75
CA ALA A 34 10.04 -1.83 6.20
C ALA A 34 11.24 -2.69 6.61
N GLY A 35 11.37 -3.90 6.06
CA GLY A 35 12.52 -4.80 6.30
C GLY A 35 13.88 -4.27 5.82
N GLN A 36 13.92 -3.18 5.06
CA GLN A 36 15.16 -2.55 4.56
C GLN A 36 15.50 -1.24 5.29
N LEU A 37 14.58 -0.72 6.11
CA LEU A 37 14.76 0.56 6.81
C LEU A 37 15.84 0.43 7.88
N ARG A 38 16.66 1.49 7.97
CA ARG A 38 17.70 1.66 8.96
C ARG A 38 17.89 3.15 9.22
N SER A 39 18.46 3.51 10.37
CA SER A 39 18.78 4.90 10.68
C SER A 39 19.59 5.53 9.54
N GLY A 40 19.20 6.73 9.13
CA GLY A 40 19.79 7.44 7.99
C GLY A 40 19.02 7.30 6.67
N VAL A 41 18.11 6.32 6.53
CA VAL A 41 17.18 6.28 5.38
C VAL A 41 16.19 7.44 5.47
N THR A 42 16.08 8.22 4.39
CA THR A 42 15.14 9.33 4.29
C THR A 42 13.75 8.88 3.84
N GLU A 43 12.72 9.66 4.16
CA GLU A 43 11.35 9.45 3.67
C GLU A 43 11.29 9.33 2.14
N ARG A 44 12.07 10.16 1.45
CA ARG A 44 12.17 10.16 -0.02
C ARG A 44 12.77 8.86 -0.55
N GLU A 45 13.77 8.30 0.12
CA GLU A 45 14.36 7.02 -0.24
C GLU A 45 13.41 5.86 0.01
N ALA A 46 12.71 5.84 1.15
CA ALA A 46 11.69 4.84 1.43
C ALA A 46 10.55 4.87 0.40
N ALA A 47 10.05 6.06 0.04
CA ALA A 47 9.06 6.22 -1.03
C ALA A 47 9.60 5.76 -2.40
N ARG A 48 10.89 5.97 -2.68
CA ARG A 48 11.54 5.44 -3.90
C ARG A 48 11.61 3.92 -3.89
N MET A 49 11.98 3.30 -2.77
CA MET A 49 12.02 1.84 -2.63
C MET A 49 10.64 1.23 -2.92
N GLN A 50 9.57 1.82 -2.38
CA GLN A 50 8.20 1.40 -2.66
C GLN A 50 7.87 1.46 -4.16
N ARG A 51 8.22 2.57 -4.83
CA ARG A 51 7.98 2.71 -6.28
C ARG A 51 8.75 1.67 -7.10
N VAL A 52 10.02 1.42 -6.78
CA VAL A 52 10.83 0.40 -7.47
C VAL A 52 10.22 -0.98 -7.28
N TRP A 53 9.94 -1.36 -6.02
CA TRP A 53 9.39 -2.67 -5.68
C TRP A 53 8.04 -2.95 -6.37
N LEU A 54 7.16 -1.95 -6.44
CA LEU A 54 5.86 -2.06 -7.10
C LEU A 54 5.98 -2.12 -8.63
N ARG A 55 6.89 -1.34 -9.23
CA ARG A 55 7.14 -1.36 -10.68
C ARG A 55 7.69 -2.71 -11.15
N GLU A 56 8.60 -3.30 -10.39
CA GLU A 56 9.12 -4.66 -10.65
C GLU A 56 8.02 -5.72 -10.63
N ARG A 57 6.87 -5.44 -10.01
CA ARG A 57 5.69 -6.31 -9.94
C ARG A 57 4.56 -5.87 -10.87
N GLY A 58 4.85 -5.02 -11.84
CA GLY A 58 3.92 -4.66 -12.92
C GLY A 58 2.95 -3.54 -12.60
N VAL A 59 3.10 -2.84 -11.45
CA VAL A 59 2.30 -1.63 -11.18
C VAL A 59 2.73 -0.51 -12.13
N ARG A 60 1.77 0.02 -12.87
CA ARG A 60 1.99 1.05 -13.89
C ARG A 60 1.25 2.35 -13.61
N ASP A 61 0.22 2.31 -12.77
CA ASP A 61 -0.62 3.45 -12.47
C ASP A 61 -0.94 3.49 -10.97
N TRP A 62 -1.22 4.69 -10.47
CA TRP A 62 -1.45 4.97 -9.06
C TRP A 62 -2.60 5.95 -8.88
N PHE A 63 -3.50 5.64 -7.94
CA PHE A 63 -4.42 6.66 -7.42
C PHE A 63 -3.64 7.76 -6.68
N HIS A 64 -2.69 7.36 -5.84
CA HIS A 64 -1.71 8.25 -5.21
C HIS A 64 -0.34 7.59 -5.25
N LEU A 65 0.70 8.39 -5.47
CA LEU A 65 2.07 7.88 -5.42
C LEU A 65 2.41 7.41 -4.00
N PRO A 66 3.22 6.34 -3.85
CA PRO A 66 3.70 5.91 -2.55
C PRO A 66 4.44 7.04 -1.83
N PHE A 67 4.14 7.20 -0.55
CA PHE A 67 4.80 8.14 0.35
C PHE A 67 5.30 7.41 1.60
N ALA A 68 6.19 8.06 2.33
CA ALA A 68 6.64 7.62 3.63
C ALA A 68 6.75 8.85 4.53
N TRP A 69 6.32 8.71 5.78
CA TRP A 69 6.54 9.72 6.80
C TRP A 69 7.15 9.08 8.03
N PHE A 70 8.08 9.80 8.64
CA PHE A 70 8.74 9.39 9.88
C PHE A 70 8.50 10.44 10.96
N GLY A 71 8.45 10.00 12.23
CA GLY A 71 8.27 10.89 13.38
C GLY A 71 7.02 11.77 13.26
N ASP A 72 7.15 13.05 13.64
CA ASP A 72 6.05 14.02 13.76
C ASP A 72 5.24 14.20 12.45
N ARG A 73 5.85 13.93 11.30
CA ARG A 73 5.18 14.03 10.00
C ARG A 73 4.09 12.97 9.81
N THR A 74 4.14 11.87 10.57
CA THR A 74 3.06 10.87 10.60
C THR A 74 1.78 11.40 11.24
N ALA A 75 1.89 12.42 12.10
CA ALA A 75 0.78 13.11 12.74
C ALA A 75 0.38 14.40 11.99
N PHE A 76 0.92 14.63 10.79
CA PHE A 76 0.73 15.86 10.02
C PHE A 76 1.13 17.13 10.79
N ALA A 77 2.06 17.03 11.74
CA ALA A 77 2.53 18.19 12.48
C ALA A 77 3.32 19.14 11.58
N GLY A 78 3.05 20.43 11.68
CA GLY A 78 3.83 21.49 11.00
C GLY A 78 3.60 21.63 9.50
N PHE A 79 2.56 21.00 8.94
CA PHE A 79 2.13 21.26 7.55
C PHE A 79 1.41 22.62 7.49
N LYS A 80 1.68 23.40 6.43
CA LYS A 80 1.05 24.69 6.12
C LYS A 80 0.50 24.66 4.70
#